data_AF-A0A9Q3E8W7-F1
#
_entry.id   AF-A0A9Q3E8W7-F1
#
_cell.length_a   1.000
_cell.length_b   1.000
_cell.length_c   1.000
_cell.angle_alpha   90.00
_cell.angle_beta   90.00
_cell.angle_gamma   90.00
#
_symmetry.space_group_name_H-M   'P 1'
#
loop_
_entity.id
_entity.type
_entity.pdbx_description
1 polymer ?
#
loop_
_entity_poly.entity_id
_entity_poly.type
_entity_poly.pdbx_seq_one_letter_code
_entity_poly.pdbx_strand_id
1 'polypeptide(L)' 'MEFPPLSLHTSLEEQWDEEEEPEEIETVLKVVPPSYHQYLDVFSKVKAEKLPPHHACDHHIELENLLPPIGAIY' A
#
# COMPACT_ATOMS: atom_id res chain seq x y z
N MET A 1 -12.10 -16.83 39.74
CA MET A 1 -11.18 -16.11 38.84
C MET A 1 -11.89 -16.03 37.51
N GLU A 2 -12.43 -14.87 37.16
CA GLU A 2 -13.11 -14.66 35.88
C GLU A 2 -12.48 -13.43 35.25
N PHE A 3 -11.72 -13.65 34.17
CA PHE A 3 -11.10 -12.57 33.40
C PHE A 3 -12.11 -12.12 32.34
N PRO A 4 -12.24 -10.80 32.09
CA PRO A 4 -13.20 -10.28 31.13
C PRO A 4 -12.82 -10.67 29.69
N PRO A 5 -13.78 -10.70 28.74
CA PRO A 5 -13.45 -10.92 27.33
C PRO A 5 -12.63 -9.75 26.82
N LEU A 6 -11.42 -10.02 26.32
CA LEU A 6 -10.55 -9.00 25.72
C LEU A 6 -11.17 -8.54 24.40
N SER A 7 -11.92 -7.45 24.44
CA SER A 7 -12.24 -6.65 23.27
C SER A 7 -11.02 -5.81 22.86
N LEU A 8 -10.73 -5.83 21.56
CA LEU A 8 -10.12 -4.73 20.81
C LEU A 8 -8.78 -4.20 21.34
N HIS A 9 -7.68 -4.80 20.87
CA HIS A 9 -6.55 -3.95 20.48
C HIS A 9 -6.51 -4.00 18.95
N THR A 10 -6.73 -2.83 18.38
CA THR A 10 -6.70 -2.48 16.97
C THR A 10 -5.36 -2.93 16.36
N SER A 11 -5.33 -4.11 15.76
CA SER A 11 -4.25 -4.52 14.86
C SER A 11 -4.57 -4.04 13.45
N LEU A 12 -4.70 -2.72 13.29
CA LEU A 12 -4.70 -2.04 11.99
C LEU A 12 -4.43 -0.54 12.15
N GLU A 13 -3.52 -0.21 13.04
CA GLU A 13 -2.78 1.04 12.94
C GLU A 13 -1.33 0.61 12.84
N GLU A 14 -0.95 0.19 11.63
CA GLU A 14 0.42 0.44 11.19
C GLU A 14 0.60 1.96 11.26
N GLN A 15 1.03 2.42 12.44
CA GLN A 15 1.63 3.72 12.67
C GLN A 15 2.88 3.77 11.79
N TRP A 16 2.66 4.12 10.54
CA TRP A 16 3.70 4.50 9.63
C TRP A 16 4.08 5.93 9.99
N ASP A 17 5.17 6.06 10.74
CA ASP A 17 5.89 7.32 10.85
C ASP A 17 6.50 7.62 9.47
N GLU A 18 5.70 8.24 8.60
CA GLU A 18 6.12 8.83 7.33
C GLU A 18 6.92 10.10 7.60
N GLU A 19 8.17 9.95 8.02
CA GLU A 19 9.16 11.01 7.85
C GLU A 19 9.50 11.11 6.36
N GLU A 20 8.66 11.82 5.62
CA GLU A 20 8.94 12.22 4.25
C GLU A 20 10.15 13.17 4.26
N GLU A 21 11.27 12.75 3.67
CA GLU A 21 12.48 13.57 3.69
C GLU A 21 12.20 14.93 3.03
N PRO A 22 12.59 16.05 3.68
CA PRO A 22 12.26 17.40 3.21
C PRO A 22 12.80 17.69 1.81
N GLU A 23 13.85 16.98 1.40
CA GLU A 23 14.45 17.09 0.07
C GLU A 23 13.52 16.55 -1.03
N GLU A 24 12.78 15.47 -0.79
CA GLU A 24 11.84 14.92 -1.79
C GLU A 24 10.67 15.89 -2.03
N ILE A 25 10.11 16.46 -0.96
CA ILE A 25 8.95 17.37 -1.03
C ILE A 25 9.28 18.61 -1.88
N GLU A 26 10.49 19.16 -1.73
CA GLU A 26 10.93 20.34 -2.49
C GLU A 26 11.11 20.04 -3.99
N THR A 27 11.56 18.83 -4.33
CA THR A 27 11.67 18.42 -5.74
C THR A 27 10.31 18.21 -6.38
N VAL A 28 9.37 17.58 -5.66
CA VAL A 28 8.01 17.32 -6.14
C VAL A 28 7.27 18.64 -6.39
N LEU A 29 7.38 19.63 -5.49
CA LEU A 29 6.77 20.95 -5.64
C LEU A 29 7.21 21.70 -6.92
N LYS A 30 8.45 21.48 -7.38
CA LYS A 30 9.00 22.11 -8.59
C LYS A 30 8.48 21.45 -9.87
N VAL A 31 8.14 20.16 -9.83
CA VAL A 31 7.70 19.37 -10.99
C VAL A 31 6.18 19.38 -11.13
N VAL A 32 5.46 19.33 -10.01
CA VAL A 32 4.00 19.21 -10.00
C VAL A 32 3.34 20.58 -10.22
N PRO A 33 2.41 20.69 -11.19
CA PRO A 33 1.67 21.93 -11.41
C PRO A 33 0.86 22.36 -10.17
N PRO A 34 0.64 23.67 -9.95
CA PRO A 34 -0.07 24.18 -8.76
C PRO A 34 -1.45 23.57 -8.53
N SER A 35 -2.17 23.22 -9.60
CA SER A 35 -3.49 22.58 -9.53
C SER A 35 -3.48 21.22 -8.80
N TYR A 36 -2.32 20.57 -8.72
CA TYR A 36 -2.15 19.26 -8.10
C TYR A 36 -1.39 19.33 -6.77
N HIS A 37 -1.08 20.52 -6.26
CA HIS A 37 -0.41 20.68 -4.95
C HIS A 37 -1.25 20.17 -3.78
N GLN A 38 -2.56 19.99 -3.97
CA GLN A 38 -3.43 19.32 -2.99
C GLN A 38 -3.22 17.80 -2.89
N TYR A 39 -2.46 17.20 -3.82
CA TYR A 39 -2.19 15.76 -3.92
C TYR A 39 -0.70 15.44 -3.84
N LEU A 40 0.11 16.31 -3.22
CA LEU A 40 1.56 16.12 -3.13
C LEU A 40 1.93 14.80 -2.46
N ASP A 41 1.11 14.35 -1.52
CA ASP A 41 1.21 13.06 -0.84
C ASP A 41 1.18 11.87 -1.80
N VAL A 42 0.49 11.97 -2.94
CA VAL A 42 0.42 10.92 -3.96
C VAL A 42 1.72 10.79 -4.76
N PHE A 43 2.54 11.83 -4.80
CA PHE A 43 3.80 11.85 -5.55
C PHE A 43 5.00 11.34 -4.72
N SER A 44 4.77 10.94 -3.46
CA SER A 44 5.78 10.34 -2.61
C SER A 44 6.26 9.00 -3.20
N LYS A 45 7.56 8.90 -3.44
CA LYS A 45 8.16 7.69 -4.04
C LYS A 45 7.99 6.47 -3.12
N VAL A 46 8.17 6.68 -1.81
CA VAL A 46 8.04 5.64 -0.79
C VAL A 46 6.62 5.05 -0.79
N LYS A 47 5.59 5.90 -0.90
CA LYS A 47 4.20 5.45 -0.98
C LYS A 47 3.89 4.70 -2.27
N ALA A 48 4.46 5.17 -3.39
CA ALA A 48 4.24 4.55 -4.70
C ALA A 48 4.85 3.13 -4.79
N GLU A 49 5.91 2.85 -4.03
CA GLU A 49 6.51 1.52 -3.95
C GLU A 49 5.72 0.55 -3.06
N LYS A 50 4.82 1.05 -2.20
CA LYS A 50 3.95 0.19 -1.38
C LYS A 50 2.84 -0.40 -2.24
N LEU A 51 2.65 -1.72 -2.15
CA LEU A 51 1.46 -2.35 -2.70
C LEU A 51 0.19 -1.86 -1.99
N PRO A 52 -0.89 -1.56 -2.73
CA PRO A 52 -2.17 -1.25 -2.12
C PRO A 52 -2.68 -2.46 -1.30
N PRO A 53 -3.48 -2.22 -0.26
CA PRO A 53 -4.07 -3.31 0.51
C PRO A 53 -5.00 -4.15 -0.36
N HIS A 54 -5.08 -5.45 -0.06
CA HIS A 54 -6.02 -6.33 -0.76
C HIS A 54 -7.46 -5.92 -0.43
N HIS A 55 -8.28 -5.73 -1.45
CA HIS A 55 -9.69 -5.38 -1.33
C HIS A 55 -10.59 -6.60 -1.51
N ALA A 56 -11.79 -6.57 -0.91
CA ALA A 56 -12.79 -7.64 -1.07
C ALA A 56 -13.27 -7.80 -2.52
N CYS A 57 -13.07 -6.77 -3.36
CA CYS A 57 -13.42 -6.76 -4.78
C CYS A 57 -12.26 -7.19 -5.69
N ASP A 58 -11.09 -7.53 -5.14
CA ASP A 58 -9.97 -7.98 -5.94
C ASP A 58 -10.34 -9.30 -6.64
N HIS A 59 -9.98 -9.40 -7.92
CA HIS A 59 -10.29 -10.60 -8.69
C HIS A 59 -9.44 -11.78 -8.21
N HIS A 60 -10.10 -12.77 -7.62
CA HIS A 60 -9.48 -14.04 -7.28
C HIS A 60 -9.40 -14.94 -8.51
N ILE A 61 -8.22 -15.49 -8.78
CA ILE A 61 -8.02 -16.52 -9.82
C ILE A 61 -8.10 -17.88 -9.13
N GLU A 62 -9.15 -18.63 -9.42
CA GLU A 62 -9.27 -20.01 -8.98
C GLU A 62 -8.27 -20.88 -9.75
N LEU A 63 -7.35 -21.53 -9.05
CA LEU A 63 -6.36 -22.42 -9.65
C LEU A 63 -6.91 -23.84 -9.70
N GLU A 64 -7.07 -24.40 -10.90
CA GLU A 64 -7.47 -25.81 -11.09
C GLU A 64 -6.32 -26.78 -10.81
N ASN A 65 -5.07 -26.36 -11.06
CA ASN A 65 -3.85 -27.12 -10.79
C ASN A 65 -2.78 -26.19 -10.23
N LEU A 66 -2.08 -26.62 -9.17
CA LEU A 66 -1.02 -25.83 -8.51
C LEU A 66 0.30 -25.79 -9.29
N LEU A 67 0.42 -26.61 -10.35
CA LEU A 67 1.60 -26.66 -11.19
C LEU A 67 1.29 -25.94 -12.51
N PRO A 68 2.11 -24.95 -12.91
CA PRO A 68 2.00 -24.40 -14.25
C PRO A 68 2.21 -25.54 -15.27
N PRO A 69 1.55 -25.50 -16.44
CA PRO A 69 1.84 -26.47 -17.50
C PRO A 69 3.32 -26.38 -17.86
N ILE A 70 4.07 -27.44 -17.55
CA ILE A 70 5.49 -27.54 -17.85
C ILE A 70 5.65 -27.67 -19.37
N GLY A 71 6.13 -26.63 -20.04
CA GLY A 71 6.32 -26.59 -21.49
C GLY A 71 7.11 -25.36 -21.95
N ALA A 72 7.70 -25.42 -23.14
CA ALA A 72 8.43 -24.30 -23.71
C ALA A 72 7.48 -23.12 -23.96
N ILE A 73 7.81 -21.95 -23.39
CA ILE A 73 7.21 -20.68 -23.79
C ILE A 73 7.92 -20.30 -25.11
N TYR A 74 7.23 -20.48 -26.23
CA TYR A 74 7.75 -20.25 -27.58
C TYR A 74 8.04 -18.77 -27.87
#